data_AF-A0A0Q7XCQ3-F1
#
_entry.id   AF-A0A0Q7XCQ3-F1
#
_cell.length_a   1.000
_cell.length_b   1.000
_cell.length_c   1.000
_cell.angle_alpha   90.00
_cell.angle_beta   90.00
_cell.angle_gamma   90.00
#
_symmetry.space_group_name_H-M   'P 1'
#
loop_
_entity.id
_entity.type
_entity.pdbx_description
1 polymer ?
#
loop_
_entity_poly.entity_id
_entity_poly.type
_entity_poly.pdbx_seq_one_letter_code
_entity_poly.pdbx_strand_id
1 'polypeptide(L)'
;MRSPHISTSRQLLIAGLFAMLLSGCQTAGSDGLVVSDAPPEISGPAASAIAGDMVSRLAEQIGQGKATVALKVDGSPFGHALEAALKGWGYAVVTDQKADQKVIPLAYVIVPFEGQVLARLSTSSVELGRAYIVTGNGATPASALSLLKRG
;
A
#
# COMPACT_ATOMS: atom_id res chain seq x y z
N MET A 1 -32.29 50.30 -30.20
CA MET A 1 -32.32 48.82 -30.32
C MET A 1 -31.46 48.25 -29.21
N ARG A 2 -31.99 47.31 -28.42
CA ARG A 2 -31.37 46.77 -27.20
C ARG A 2 -30.25 45.79 -27.57
N SER A 3 -29.00 46.11 -27.24
CA SER A 3 -27.92 45.12 -27.22
C SER A 3 -28.12 44.18 -26.02
N PRO A 4 -28.02 42.85 -26.19
CA PRO A 4 -28.15 41.93 -25.08
C PRO A 4 -26.82 41.93 -24.33
N HIS A 5 -26.80 42.56 -23.15
CA HIS A 5 -25.71 42.38 -22.19
C HIS A 5 -25.88 40.97 -21.60
N ILE A 6 -25.48 39.96 -22.38
CA ILE A 6 -25.45 38.56 -21.94
C ILE A 6 -24.46 38.53 -20.79
N SER A 7 -25.03 38.44 -19.59
CA SER A 7 -24.35 38.55 -18.30
C SER A 7 -23.07 37.72 -18.28
N THR A 8 -21.93 38.41 -18.31
CA THR A 8 -20.59 37.91 -18.00
C THR A 8 -20.57 37.15 -16.67
N SER A 9 -21.50 37.46 -15.75
CA SER A 9 -21.68 36.76 -14.48
C SER A 9 -22.18 35.32 -14.66
N ARG A 10 -23.00 35.04 -15.68
CA ARG A 10 -23.50 33.68 -15.95
C ARG A 10 -22.42 32.79 -16.57
N GLN A 11 -21.49 33.37 -17.32
CA GLN A 11 -20.34 32.63 -17.87
C GLN A 11 -19.32 32.27 -16.77
N LEU A 12 -19.10 33.15 -15.80
CA LEU A 12 -18.22 32.89 -14.65
C LEU A 12 -18.75 31.76 -13.74
N LEU A 13 -20.06 31.71 -13.53
CA LEU A 13 -20.69 30.65 -12.74
C LEU A 13 -20.61 29.27 -13.41
N ILE A 14 -20.72 29.20 -14.74
CA ILE A 14 -20.61 27.94 -15.49
C ILE A 14 -19.17 27.45 -15.52
N ALA A 15 -18.19 28.36 -15.66
CA ALA A 15 -16.77 28.02 -15.61
C ALA A 15 -16.34 27.49 -14.21
N GLY A 16 -16.87 28.08 -13.13
CA GLY A 16 -16.62 27.61 -11.77
C GLY A 16 -17.20 26.22 -11.48
N LEU A 17 -18.38 25.90 -12.04
CA LEU A 17 -19.03 24.61 -11.87
C LEU A 17 -18.28 23.48 -12.61
N PHE A 18 -17.72 23.76 -13.79
CA PHE A 18 -16.88 22.81 -14.53
C PHE A 18 -15.55 22.49 -13.82
N ALA A 19 -14.97 23.45 -13.09
CA ALA A 19 -13.73 23.23 -12.34
C ALA A 19 -13.91 22.26 -11.15
N MET A 20 -15.11 22.19 -10.56
CA MET A 20 -15.41 21.26 -9.46
C MET A 20 -15.61 19.81 -9.92
N LEU A 21 -16.03 19.60 -11.17
CA LEU A 21 -16.18 18.27 -11.77
C LEU A 21 -14.83 17.62 -12.13
N LEU A 22 -13.74 18.39 -12.08
CA LEU A 22 -12.36 17.93 -12.25
C LEU A 22 -11.68 17.59 -10.92
N SER A 23 -12.44 17.17 -9.89
CA SER A 23 -11.84 16.56 -8.70
C SER A 23 -11.19 15.24 -9.11
N GLY A 24 -9.94 15.30 -9.56
CA GLY A 24 -9.11 14.12 -9.75
C GLY A 24 -8.91 13.44 -8.41
N CYS A 25 -8.84 12.10 -8.41
CA CYS A 25 -8.17 11.39 -7.33
C CYS A 25 -6.72 11.87 -7.31
N GLN A 26 -6.39 12.80 -6.40
CA GLN A 26 -5.01 13.07 -6.08
C GLN A 26 -4.45 11.79 -5.47
N THR A 27 -3.71 11.03 -6.28
CA THR A 27 -2.67 10.16 -5.73
C THR A 27 -1.72 11.11 -5.03
N ALA A 28 -1.69 11.08 -3.69
CA ALA A 28 -0.67 11.81 -2.96
C ALA A 28 0.67 11.25 -3.45
N GLY A 29 1.34 12.01 -4.31
CA GLY A 29 2.70 11.77 -4.72
C GLY A 29 3.58 11.99 -3.49
N SER A 30 3.60 11.01 -2.59
CA SER A 30 4.67 10.92 -1.63
C SER A 30 5.84 10.34 -2.40
N ASP A 31 6.83 11.18 -2.67
CA ASP A 31 8.18 10.79 -3.09
C ASP A 31 8.93 10.04 -1.96
N GLY A 32 8.16 9.38 -1.09
CA GLY A 32 8.54 8.67 0.11
C GLY A 32 7.54 7.54 0.33
N LEU A 33 8.02 6.43 0.88
CA LEU A 33 7.21 5.27 1.18
C LEU A 33 5.98 5.64 2.02
N VAL A 34 4.87 4.97 1.72
CA VAL A 34 3.64 5.05 2.53
C VAL A 34 3.97 4.65 3.97
N VAL A 35 3.34 5.29 4.96
CA VAL A 35 3.52 4.91 6.36
C VAL A 35 2.87 3.55 6.60
N SER A 36 3.56 2.68 7.34
CA SER A 36 3.01 1.41 7.80
C SER A 36 1.77 1.61 8.66
N ASP A 37 0.65 1.00 8.28
CA ASP A 37 -0.62 1.04 9.03
C ASP A 37 -1.35 -0.31 8.91
N ALA A 38 -1.74 -0.89 10.04
CA ALA A 38 -2.58 -2.07 10.12
C ALA A 38 -3.52 -2.01 11.35
N PRO A 39 -4.83 -2.25 11.18
CA PRO A 39 -5.77 -2.30 12.29
C PRO A 39 -5.46 -3.45 13.26
N PRO A 40 -5.75 -3.26 14.56
CA PRO A 40 -5.48 -4.27 15.59
C PRO A 40 -6.36 -5.52 15.47
N GLU A 41 -7.38 -5.51 14.60
CA GLU A 41 -8.44 -6.53 14.54
C GLU A 41 -8.09 -7.78 13.73
N ILE A 42 -6.89 -7.85 13.12
CA ILE A 42 -6.47 -9.04 12.35
C ILE A 42 -5.90 -10.10 13.28
N SER A 43 -6.48 -11.31 13.23
CA SER A 43 -6.00 -12.44 14.02
C SER A 43 -4.56 -12.82 13.65
N GLY A 44 -3.78 -13.31 14.61
CA GLY A 44 -2.40 -13.76 14.39
C GLY A 44 -2.24 -14.74 13.21
N PRO A 45 -3.09 -15.79 13.09
CA PRO A 45 -3.06 -16.69 11.94
C PRO A 45 -3.32 -16.00 10.60
N ALA A 46 -4.29 -15.06 10.55
CA ALA A 46 -4.59 -14.32 9.33
C ALA A 46 -3.43 -13.38 8.95
N ALA A 47 -2.87 -12.66 9.92
CA ALA A 47 -1.70 -11.81 9.73
C ALA A 47 -0.51 -12.61 9.17
N SER A 48 -0.25 -13.79 9.74
CA SER A 48 0.84 -14.68 9.31
C SER A 48 0.64 -15.22 7.90
N ALA A 49 -0.59 -15.63 7.56
CA ALA A 49 -0.93 -16.12 6.22
C ALA A 49 -0.77 -15.03 5.15
N ILE A 50 -1.27 -13.81 5.41
CA ILE A 50 -1.16 -12.66 4.50
C ILE A 50 0.31 -12.26 4.34
N ALA A 51 1.05 -12.15 5.44
CA ALA A 51 2.47 -11.78 5.40
C ALA A 51 3.30 -12.79 4.61
N GLY A 52 3.08 -14.09 4.83
CA GLY A 52 3.78 -15.16 4.12
C GLY A 52 3.53 -15.14 2.61
N ASP A 53 2.27 -15.00 2.17
CA ASP A 53 1.96 -14.88 0.74
C ASP A 53 2.58 -13.61 0.14
N MET A 54 2.37 -12.44 0.75
CA MET A 54 2.91 -11.18 0.21
C MET A 54 4.44 -11.18 0.11
N VAL A 55 5.16 -11.73 1.11
CA VAL A 55 6.63 -11.83 1.07
C VAL A 55 7.10 -12.81 -0.01
N SER A 56 6.37 -13.91 -0.24
CA SER A 56 6.69 -14.81 -1.36
C SER A 56 6.65 -14.09 -2.71
N ARG A 57 5.64 -13.24 -2.92
CA ARG A 57 5.51 -12.41 -4.13
C ARG A 57 6.55 -11.32 -4.20
N LEU A 58 6.93 -10.75 -3.06
CA LEU A 58 8.04 -9.80 -3.00
C LEU A 58 9.36 -10.46 -3.42
N ALA A 59 9.63 -11.67 -2.93
CA ALA A 59 10.86 -12.40 -3.27
C ALA A 59 10.96 -12.74 -4.76
N GLU A 60 9.85 -12.98 -5.43
CA GLU A 60 9.80 -13.12 -6.89
C GLU A 60 10.21 -11.83 -7.62
N GLN A 61 10.00 -10.66 -7.03
CA GLN A 61 10.32 -9.37 -7.66
C GLN A 61 11.72 -8.85 -7.35
N ILE A 62 12.18 -8.98 -6.10
CA ILE A 62 13.45 -8.37 -5.64
C ILE A 62 14.55 -9.40 -5.35
N GLY A 63 14.25 -10.69 -5.53
CA GLY A 63 15.15 -11.80 -5.26
C GLY A 63 15.14 -12.23 -3.79
N GLN A 64 15.09 -13.55 -3.57
CA GLN A 64 15.06 -14.16 -2.24
C GLN A 64 16.38 -13.94 -1.47
N GLY A 65 16.29 -13.45 -0.22
CA GLY A 65 17.38 -13.46 0.77
C GLY A 65 18.67 -12.71 0.42
N LYS A 66 18.68 -11.94 -0.69
CA LYS A 66 19.88 -11.24 -1.17
C LYS A 66 20.07 -9.83 -0.58
N ALA A 67 19.05 -9.30 0.08
CA ALA A 67 19.00 -7.90 0.48
C ALA A 67 18.68 -7.73 1.98
N THR A 68 19.10 -6.59 2.52
CA THR A 68 18.65 -6.09 3.81
C THR A 68 17.40 -5.25 3.60
N VAL A 69 16.32 -5.57 4.30
CA VAL A 69 15.06 -4.84 4.27
C VAL A 69 14.97 -3.94 5.50
N ALA A 70 14.74 -2.64 5.27
CA ALA A 70 14.40 -1.72 6.35
C ALA A 70 12.88 -1.67 6.50
N LEU A 71 12.38 -2.20 7.61
CA LEU A 71 10.95 -2.27 7.91
C LEU A 71 10.63 -1.31 9.06
N LYS A 72 9.68 -0.40 8.83
CA LYS A 72 9.10 0.38 9.93
C LYS A 72 7.92 -0.39 10.49
N VAL A 73 8.12 -1.03 11.64
CA VAL A 73 7.07 -1.78 12.35
C VAL A 73 6.22 -0.79 13.13
N ASP A 74 4.90 -0.90 13.03
CA ASP A 74 3.92 -0.04 13.73
C ASP A 74 3.42 -0.65 15.06
N GLY A 75 4.00 -1.79 15.48
CA GLY A 75 3.61 -2.55 16.66
C GLY A 75 2.38 -3.44 16.46
N SER A 76 1.77 -3.46 15.27
CA SER A 76 0.62 -4.30 14.96
C SER A 76 0.98 -5.79 14.89
N PRO A 77 0.00 -6.70 15.07
CA PRO A 77 0.19 -8.13 14.81
C PRO A 77 0.70 -8.41 13.38
N PHE A 78 0.25 -7.62 12.40
CA PHE A 78 0.71 -7.75 11.02
C PHE A 78 2.18 -7.34 10.85
N GLY A 79 2.62 -6.23 11.46
CA GLY A 79 4.00 -5.78 11.39
C GLY A 79 4.99 -6.85 11.89
N HIS A 80 4.68 -7.47 13.02
CA HIS A 80 5.47 -8.59 13.56
C HIS A 80 5.45 -9.82 12.66
N ALA A 81 4.28 -10.17 12.11
CA ALA A 81 4.15 -11.30 11.19
C ALA A 81 4.93 -11.07 9.88
N LEU A 82 4.94 -9.83 9.37
CA LEU A 82 5.70 -9.43 8.19
C LEU A 82 7.20 -9.50 8.44
N GLU A 83 7.68 -9.00 9.58
CA GLU A 83 9.08 -9.14 9.98
C GLU A 83 9.51 -10.61 10.03
N ALA A 84 8.69 -11.46 10.66
CA ALA A 84 8.94 -12.90 10.75
C ALA A 84 8.96 -13.57 9.37
N ALA A 85 8.01 -13.22 8.49
CA ALA A 85 7.94 -13.76 7.13
C ALA A 85 9.16 -13.36 6.29
N LEU A 86 9.61 -12.10 6.37
CA LEU A 86 10.83 -11.63 5.72
C LEU A 86 12.07 -12.40 6.17
N LYS A 87 12.24 -12.58 7.49
CA LYS A 87 13.33 -13.37 8.07
C LYS A 87 13.26 -14.83 7.61
N GLY A 88 12.06 -15.42 7.58
CA GLY A 88 11.82 -16.79 7.12
C GLY A 88 12.16 -17.00 5.63
N TRP A 89 12.00 -15.96 4.80
CA TRP A 89 12.43 -15.95 3.40
C TRP A 89 13.92 -15.62 3.21
N GLY A 90 14.67 -15.42 4.30
CA GLY A 90 16.12 -15.22 4.29
C GLY A 90 16.57 -13.77 4.19
N TYR A 91 15.66 -12.79 4.31
CA TYR A 91 16.06 -11.38 4.36
C TYR A 91 16.65 -11.03 5.72
N ALA A 92 17.70 -10.20 5.72
CA ALA A 92 18.07 -9.46 6.92
C ALA A 92 17.05 -8.32 7.11
N VAL A 93 16.51 -8.15 8.32
CA VAL A 93 15.54 -7.08 8.61
C VAL A 93 16.13 -6.14 9.65
N VAL A 94 16.12 -4.85 9.34
CA VAL A 94 16.45 -3.78 10.28
C VAL A 94 15.20 -2.95 10.57
N THR A 95 14.94 -2.69 11.84
CA THR A 95 13.81 -1.87 12.31
C THR A 95 14.30 -0.50 12.76
N ASP A 96 13.51 0.54 12.53
CA ASP A 96 13.73 1.91 13.02
C ASP A 96 15.06 2.60 12.62
N GLN A 97 15.78 2.03 11.64
CA GLN A 97 16.98 2.65 11.07
C GLN A 97 16.60 3.53 9.87
N LYS A 98 17.22 4.71 9.77
CA LYS A 98 17.22 5.46 8.51
C LYS A 98 17.81 4.56 7.44
N ALA A 99 17.13 4.46 6.29
CA ALA A 99 17.62 3.67 5.17
C ALA A 99 19.01 4.17 4.77
N ASP A 100 20.04 3.42 5.15
CA ASP A 100 21.38 3.62 4.62
C ASP A 100 21.38 3.21 3.13
N GLN A 101 22.38 3.63 2.35
CA GLN A 101 22.35 3.51 0.88
C GLN A 101 22.25 2.07 0.35
N LYS A 102 22.33 1.05 1.21
CA LYS A 102 22.35 -0.38 0.86
C LYS A 102 21.21 -1.20 1.46
N VAL A 103 20.11 -0.58 1.89
CA VAL A 103 18.90 -1.30 2.33
C VAL A 103 17.71 -1.03 1.40
N ILE A 104 16.82 -2.00 1.28
CA ILE A 104 15.54 -1.85 0.58
C ILE A 104 14.52 -1.41 1.61
N PRO A 105 14.04 -0.15 1.56
CA PRO A 105 13.02 0.28 2.50
C PRO A 105 11.68 -0.34 2.08
N LEU A 106 10.96 -0.90 3.05
CA LEU A 106 9.69 -1.59 2.85
C LEU A 106 8.63 -0.98 3.76
N ALA A 107 7.52 -0.59 3.14
CA ALA A 107 6.31 -0.17 3.82
C ALA A 107 5.16 -1.14 3.53
N TYR A 108 4.16 -1.15 4.39
CA TYR A 108 2.94 -1.91 4.18
C TYR A 108 1.70 -1.09 4.49
N VAL A 109 0.57 -1.49 3.91
CA VAL A 109 -0.74 -0.99 4.32
C VAL A 109 -1.68 -2.19 4.38
N ILE A 110 -2.43 -2.29 5.47
CA ILE A 110 -3.45 -3.31 5.64
C ILE A 110 -4.77 -2.64 5.98
N VAL A 111 -5.78 -2.80 5.12
CA VAL A 111 -7.09 -2.16 5.31
C VAL A 111 -8.21 -3.19 5.23
N PRO A 112 -9.08 -3.29 6.24
CA PRO A 112 -10.31 -4.06 6.14
C PRO A 112 -11.27 -3.36 5.16
N PHE A 113 -11.83 -4.12 4.24
CA PHE A 113 -12.76 -3.62 3.22
C PHE A 113 -13.77 -4.69 2.85
N GLU A 114 -15.06 -4.44 3.07
CA GLU A 114 -16.17 -5.33 2.68
C GLU A 114 -15.97 -6.81 3.05
N GLY A 115 -15.57 -7.09 4.31
CA GLY A 115 -15.33 -8.46 4.79
C GLY A 115 -14.03 -9.11 4.29
N GLN A 116 -13.22 -8.36 3.56
CA GLN A 116 -11.89 -8.72 3.10
C GLN A 116 -10.83 -7.86 3.80
N VAL A 117 -9.57 -8.23 3.59
CA VAL A 117 -8.40 -7.43 3.95
C VAL A 117 -7.64 -7.11 2.67
N LEU A 118 -7.45 -5.83 2.40
CA LEU A 118 -6.59 -5.34 1.34
C LEU A 118 -5.18 -5.19 1.90
N ALA A 119 -4.22 -5.93 1.35
CA ALA A 119 -2.83 -5.81 1.72
C ALA A 119 -2.02 -5.19 0.60
N ARG A 120 -1.10 -4.29 0.99
CA ARG A 120 -0.17 -3.65 0.09
C ARG A 120 1.23 -3.67 0.68
N LEU A 121 2.23 -3.99 -0.14
CA LEU A 121 3.65 -3.81 0.16
C LEU A 121 4.26 -2.85 -0.85
N SER A 122 5.07 -1.90 -0.38
CA SER A 122 5.72 -0.90 -1.23
C SER A 122 7.20 -0.82 -0.93
N THR A 123 8.03 -0.90 -1.97
CA THR A 123 9.45 -0.52 -1.96
C THR A 123 9.66 0.67 -2.90
N SER A 124 10.90 1.14 -3.05
CA SER A 124 11.24 2.17 -4.03
C SER A 124 10.96 1.74 -5.47
N SER A 125 11.16 0.46 -5.81
CA SER A 125 11.06 -0.04 -7.20
C SER A 125 9.78 -0.81 -7.49
N VAL A 126 9.09 -1.35 -6.49
CA VAL A 126 7.87 -2.15 -6.70
C VAL A 126 6.78 -1.85 -5.69
N GLU A 127 5.54 -2.07 -6.11
CA GLU A 127 4.37 -2.09 -5.24
C GLU A 127 3.53 -3.33 -5.56
N LEU A 128 3.17 -4.06 -4.50
CA LEU A 128 2.37 -5.27 -4.56
C LEU A 128 1.06 -5.03 -3.84
N GLY A 129 -0.06 -5.44 -4.43
CA GLY A 129 -1.39 -5.34 -3.81
C GLY A 129 -2.19 -6.62 -4.00
N ARG A 130 -2.94 -7.03 -2.98
CA ARG A 130 -3.83 -8.20 -3.05
C ARG A 130 -4.93 -8.12 -1.99
N ALA A 131 -6.13 -8.60 -2.33
CA ALA A 131 -7.23 -8.78 -1.39
C ALA A 131 -7.24 -10.21 -0.81
N TYR A 132 -7.67 -10.34 0.44
CA TYR A 132 -7.74 -11.59 1.17
C TYR A 132 -9.08 -11.76 1.88
N ILE A 133 -9.60 -12.99 1.87
CA ILE A 133 -10.70 -13.38 2.76
C ILE A 133 -10.08 -13.92 4.05
N VAL A 134 -10.48 -13.36 5.19
CA VAL A 134 -10.10 -13.88 6.51
C VAL A 134 -10.99 -15.07 6.86
N THR A 135 -10.37 -16.13 7.35
CA THR A 135 -11.03 -17.37 7.78
C THR A 135 -10.68 -17.63 9.24
N GLY A 136 -11.38 -18.56 9.90
CA GLY A 136 -11.08 -18.92 11.30
C GLY A 136 -9.63 -19.39 11.53
N ASN A 137 -8.96 -19.89 10.49
CA ASN A 137 -7.63 -20.50 10.59
C ASN A 137 -6.53 -19.68 9.89
N GLY A 138 -6.84 -18.52 9.31
CA GLY A 138 -5.87 -17.76 8.52
C GLY A 138 -6.53 -16.84 7.50
N ALA A 139 -5.91 -16.67 6.35
CA ALA A 139 -6.47 -15.89 5.24
C ALA A 139 -6.10 -16.53 3.90
N THR A 140 -6.98 -16.37 2.89
CA THR A 140 -6.76 -16.87 1.54
C THR A 140 -6.85 -15.73 0.52
N PRO A 141 -6.01 -15.71 -0.54
CA PRO A 141 -6.12 -14.75 -1.63
C PRO A 141 -7.54 -14.72 -2.23
N ALA A 142 -8.11 -13.53 -2.34
CA ALA A 142 -9.41 -13.26 -2.94
C ALA A 142 -9.30 -12.54 -4.30
N SER A 143 -8.10 -12.07 -4.66
CA SER A 143 -7.81 -11.42 -5.94
C SER A 143 -6.52 -11.95 -6.56
N ALA A 144 -6.32 -11.64 -7.84
CA ALA A 144 -5.00 -11.72 -8.47
C ALA A 144 -4.00 -10.77 -7.77
N LEU A 145 -2.70 -10.99 -8.01
CA LEU A 145 -1.67 -10.05 -7.56
C LEU A 145 -1.69 -8.80 -8.44
N SER A 146 -1.81 -7.63 -7.84
CA SER A 146 -1.45 -6.36 -8.48
C SER A 146 0.04 -6.13 -8.30
N LEU A 147 0.74 -5.81 -9.39
CA LEU A 147 2.17 -5.50 -9.41
C LEU A 147 2.39 -4.23 -10.21
N LEU A 148 2.95 -3.22 -9.55
CA LEU A 148 3.47 -2.02 -10.18
C LEU A 148 4.99 -2.05 -10.08
N LYS A 149 5.69 -1.92 -11.22
CA LYS A 149 7.13 -1.68 -11.28
C LYS A 149 7.36 -0.20 -11.59
N ARG A 150 8.16 0.46 -10.76
CA ARG A 150 8.64 1.83 -10.97
C ARG A 150 9.95 1.76 -11.77
N GLY A 151 10.06 2.56 -12.81
CA GLY A 151 11.19 2.60 -13.76
C GLY A 151 11.68 4.01 -13.98
#